data_AF-A0A8C6Z920-F1
#
_entry.id   AF-A0A8C6Z920-F1
#
_cell.length_a   1.000
_cell.length_b   1.000
_cell.length_c   1.000
_cell.angle_alpha   90.00
_cell.angle_beta   90.00
_cell.angle_gamma   90.00
#
_symmetry.space_group_name_H-M   'P 1'
#
loop_
_entity.id
_entity.type
_entity.pdbx_description
1 polymer ?
#
loop_
_entity_poly.entity_id
_entity_poly.type
_entity_poly.pdbx_seq_one_letter_code
_entity_poly.pdbx_strand_id
1 'polypeptide(L)'
;GARAIMPARGAHAAPYSYCSEPRALPARAKYRAAPEGPVRYANLMYDRRVVRGNTYALQVLPGVRDPLEIQRQREARRRALFRKRAKEQMQPRTPEPVEGREHVHVQTELYLEEIRDRIVEVDVECQTDAFLDRPPTPLFIPAKTGRDVDTQIEEGELFDFDIEVKPMLEVLIGKTIEQSLLEVMEEEELANLRAHQRAYGELRNAELAEVQRLEEQERRYSEEKERRKRQRMEMLQKQKETTEKIAARAFAQRYLADLIPSVFNNLRESGYFYDPIERDIETEFLPWLMTEVEEALEKKVLGRTVLDSLICTVVGKRLDAFSREQLPGQTEIRAEELVTTDAAPEPAGLTEDTNQPAEQKEVTEQPLVEEQVVPRISLQSEESDQAEMEDFLSEEQEGKSSHK
;
A
#
# COMPACT_ATOMS: atom_id res chain seq x y z
N GLY A 1 -33.59 40.52 12.91
CA GLY A 1 -32.70 40.49 14.10
C GLY A 1 -33.18 39.43 15.06
N ALA A 2 -32.42 39.03 16.09
CA ALA A 2 -31.10 39.51 16.49
C ALA A 2 -30.20 38.35 16.98
N ARG A 3 -28.88 38.57 17.00
CA ARG A 3 -27.93 37.67 17.69
C ARG A 3 -27.95 37.93 19.19
N ALA A 4 -27.75 36.88 19.98
CA ALA A 4 -27.23 36.95 21.36
C ALA A 4 -26.02 36.01 21.46
N ILE A 5 -25.00 36.37 22.24
CA ILE A 5 -23.66 35.76 22.18
C ILE A 5 -23.15 35.46 23.59
N MET A 6 -22.94 34.16 23.88
CA MET A 6 -22.01 33.63 24.91
C MET A 6 -22.34 33.98 26.39
N PRO A 7 -21.77 33.32 27.43
CA PRO A 7 -20.50 32.57 27.45
C PRO A 7 -20.54 31.11 27.93
N ALA A 8 -19.48 30.38 27.55
CA ALA A 8 -19.14 29.08 28.14
C ALA A 8 -18.54 29.23 29.55
N ARG A 9 -18.82 28.27 30.44
CA ARG A 9 -18.13 28.10 31.73
C ARG A 9 -18.06 26.63 32.14
N GLY A 10 -16.87 26.22 32.59
CA GLY A 10 -16.62 25.18 33.59
C GLY A 10 -17.31 23.82 33.41
N ALA A 11 -16.63 22.88 32.76
CA ALA A 11 -16.95 21.46 32.88
C ALA A 11 -16.56 20.93 34.28
N HIS A 12 -17.43 21.14 35.27
CA HIS A 12 -17.32 20.50 36.58
C HIS A 12 -18.05 19.15 36.55
N ALA A 13 -17.37 18.08 36.94
CA ALA A 13 -17.93 16.74 36.95
C ALA A 13 -19.03 16.62 38.01
N ALA A 14 -20.29 16.55 37.59
CA ALA A 14 -21.40 16.23 38.47
C ALA A 14 -21.34 14.75 38.89
N PRO A 15 -21.54 14.42 40.18
CA PRO A 15 -21.62 13.03 40.62
C PRO A 15 -22.87 12.36 40.01
N TYR A 16 -22.66 11.21 39.36
CA TYR A 16 -23.69 10.44 38.67
C TYR A 16 -24.77 9.96 39.65
N SER A 17 -25.92 10.63 39.64
CA SER A 17 -27.07 10.33 40.50
C SER A 17 -28.10 9.50 39.71
N TYR A 18 -28.00 8.18 39.85
CA TYR A 18 -28.96 7.25 39.25
C TYR A 18 -30.23 7.13 40.11
N CYS A 19 -31.24 7.91 39.78
CA CYS A 19 -32.59 7.80 40.37
C CYS A 19 -33.54 7.16 39.36
N SER A 20 -33.82 5.86 39.52
CA SER A 20 -34.86 5.16 38.76
C SER A 20 -36.09 4.92 39.65
N GLU A 21 -37.27 5.34 39.20
CA GLU A 21 -38.52 5.08 39.91
C GLU A 21 -38.84 3.57 39.97
N PRO A 22 -39.43 3.06 41.07
CA PRO A 22 -39.63 1.63 41.29
C PRO A 22 -40.76 1.06 40.41
N ARG A 23 -40.43 0.73 39.16
CA ARG A 23 -41.34 0.05 38.23
C ARG A 23 -41.69 -1.35 38.73
N ALA A 24 -42.88 -1.52 39.30
CA ALA A 24 -43.41 -2.82 39.70
C ALA A 24 -43.46 -3.79 38.50
N LEU A 25 -42.78 -4.94 38.63
CA LEU A 25 -42.84 -6.00 37.63
C LEU A 25 -44.15 -6.80 37.81
N PRO A 26 -44.89 -7.12 36.73
CA PRO A 26 -46.07 -7.97 36.83
C PRO A 26 -45.70 -9.36 37.36
N ALA A 27 -46.55 -9.91 38.22
CA ALA A 27 -46.30 -11.16 38.93
C ALA A 27 -46.27 -12.37 37.96
N ARG A 28 -45.09 -12.65 37.40
CA ARG A 28 -44.87 -13.77 36.48
C ARG A 28 -45.13 -15.10 37.18
N ALA A 29 -45.96 -15.95 36.58
CA ALA A 29 -46.32 -17.25 37.13
C ALA A 29 -45.08 -18.10 37.47
N LYS A 30 -45.09 -18.73 38.66
CA LYS A 30 -43.98 -19.56 39.14
C LYS A 30 -43.88 -20.80 38.27
N TYR A 31 -42.70 -21.06 37.69
CA TYR A 31 -42.47 -22.14 36.71
C TYR A 31 -42.65 -23.58 37.25
N ARG A 32 -42.90 -23.73 38.56
CA ARG A 32 -43.47 -24.94 39.16
C ARG A 32 -44.46 -24.53 40.25
N ALA A 33 -45.54 -25.29 40.39
CA ALA A 33 -46.34 -25.29 41.61
C ALA A 33 -45.46 -25.71 42.80
N ALA A 34 -45.70 -25.11 43.97
CA ALA A 34 -45.11 -25.61 45.21
C ALA A 34 -45.94 -26.84 45.65
N PRO A 35 -45.31 -27.95 46.08
CA PRO A 35 -46.06 -29.04 46.70
C PRO A 35 -46.64 -28.55 48.03
N GLU A 36 -47.91 -28.87 48.28
CA GLU A 36 -48.53 -28.62 49.58
C GLU A 36 -47.94 -29.59 50.61
N GLY A 37 -47.03 -29.08 51.43
CA GLY A 37 -46.39 -29.81 52.51
C GLY A 37 -45.93 -28.84 53.60
N PRO A 38 -45.73 -29.32 54.83
CA PRO A 38 -45.35 -28.48 55.96
C PRO A 38 -44.06 -27.71 55.65
N VAL A 39 -44.06 -26.41 55.98
CA VAL A 39 -42.95 -25.48 55.67
C VAL A 39 -41.68 -25.98 56.36
N ARG A 40 -40.81 -26.65 55.60
CA ARG A 40 -39.49 -27.08 56.07
C ARG A 40 -38.63 -25.85 56.32
N TYR A 41 -38.46 -25.50 57.59
CA TYR A 41 -37.51 -24.49 58.03
C TYR A 41 -36.10 -24.85 57.56
N ALA A 42 -35.66 -24.22 56.46
CA ALA A 42 -34.32 -24.38 55.95
C ALA A 42 -33.35 -23.62 56.85
N ASN A 43 -32.56 -24.34 57.65
CA ASN A 43 -31.50 -23.73 58.47
C ASN A 43 -30.63 -22.80 57.60
N LEU A 44 -30.39 -21.56 58.07
CA LEU A 44 -29.56 -20.58 57.36
C LEU A 44 -28.11 -21.05 57.16
N MET A 45 -27.70 -22.16 57.79
CA MET A 45 -26.44 -22.87 57.53
C MET A 45 -26.41 -23.65 56.20
N TYR A 46 -27.54 -23.81 55.50
CA TYR A 46 -27.60 -24.46 54.18
C TYR A 46 -28.21 -23.61 53.06
N ASP A 47 -28.79 -22.43 53.36
CA ASP A 47 -29.21 -21.50 52.30
C ASP A 47 -27.97 -21.06 51.47
N ARG A 48 -28.13 -21.04 50.15
CA ARG A 48 -27.09 -20.65 49.19
C ARG A 48 -27.02 -19.14 48.99
N ARG A 49 -27.97 -18.37 49.52
CA ARG A 49 -27.97 -16.90 49.58
C ARG A 49 -27.12 -16.36 50.73
N VAL A 50 -26.96 -17.14 51.80
CA VAL A 50 -26.17 -16.78 52.98
C VAL A 50 -24.70 -17.09 52.72
N VAL A 51 -23.92 -16.06 52.38
CA VAL A 51 -22.47 -16.15 52.24
C VAL A 51 -21.86 -16.32 53.63
N ARG A 52 -21.03 -17.37 53.82
CA ARG A 52 -20.36 -17.67 55.09
C ARG A 52 -18.87 -17.48 54.93
N GLY A 53 -18.28 -16.60 55.75
CA GLY A 53 -16.88 -16.20 55.67
C GLY A 53 -16.74 -14.68 55.58
N ASN A 54 -15.49 -14.20 55.54
CA ASN A 54 -15.17 -12.78 55.49
C ASN A 54 -15.48 -12.18 54.12
N THR A 55 -16.43 -11.23 54.05
CA THR A 55 -16.87 -10.59 52.81
C THR A 55 -15.79 -9.72 52.15
N TYR A 56 -14.81 -9.22 52.91
CA TYR A 56 -13.72 -8.38 52.37
C TYR A 56 -12.79 -9.14 51.39
N ALA A 57 -12.71 -10.47 51.48
CA ALA A 57 -11.94 -11.29 50.54
C ALA A 57 -12.68 -11.58 49.21
N LEU A 58 -13.91 -11.09 49.04
CA LEU A 58 -14.76 -11.35 47.87
C LEU A 58 -15.01 -10.09 47.03
N GLN A 59 -14.03 -9.18 46.96
CA GLN A 59 -13.99 -8.11 45.95
C GLN A 59 -13.70 -8.70 44.56
N VAL A 60 -14.71 -9.35 43.98
CA VAL A 60 -14.68 -9.86 42.61
C VAL A 60 -14.72 -8.66 41.66
N LEU A 61 -13.55 -8.21 41.22
CA LEU A 61 -13.43 -7.26 40.13
C LEU A 61 -14.10 -7.86 38.87
N PRO A 62 -15.12 -7.21 38.29
CA PRO A 62 -15.75 -7.66 37.05
C PRO A 62 -14.85 -7.29 35.87
N GLY A 63 -13.80 -8.08 35.63
CA GLY A 63 -12.80 -7.79 34.61
C GLY A 63 -12.10 -9.04 34.09
N VAL A 64 -11.36 -9.76 34.94
CA VAL A 64 -10.52 -10.90 34.52
C VAL A 64 -10.82 -12.15 35.34
N ARG A 65 -11.52 -13.10 34.72
CA ARG A 65 -11.43 -14.54 34.99
C ARG A 65 -11.37 -15.21 33.64
N ASP A 66 -10.26 -15.87 33.33
CA ASP A 66 -10.06 -16.42 31.99
C ASP A 66 -11.17 -17.43 31.64
N PRO A 67 -11.75 -17.35 30.43
CA PRO A 67 -12.84 -18.25 30.03
C PRO A 67 -12.42 -19.72 30.11
N LEU A 68 -11.14 -20.00 29.85
CA LEU A 68 -10.49 -21.30 30.02
C LEU A 68 -10.60 -21.85 31.45
N GLU A 69 -10.46 -21.02 32.48
CA GLU A 69 -10.55 -21.49 33.87
C GLU A 69 -12.00 -21.78 34.28
N ILE A 70 -12.96 -20.98 33.80
CA ILE A 70 -14.39 -21.24 33.99
C ILE A 70 -14.78 -22.56 33.29
N GLN A 71 -14.23 -22.80 32.10
CA GLN A 71 -14.42 -24.06 31.35
C GLN A 71 -13.78 -25.25 32.09
N ARG A 72 -12.54 -25.10 32.58
CA ARG A 72 -11.83 -26.10 33.41
C ARG A 72 -12.62 -26.47 34.67
N GLN A 73 -13.22 -25.50 35.36
CA GLN A 73 -14.07 -25.76 36.54
C GLN A 73 -15.38 -26.48 36.17
N ARG A 74 -16.03 -26.10 35.06
CA ARG A 74 -17.23 -26.79 34.55
C ARG A 74 -16.92 -28.25 34.18
N GLU A 75 -15.80 -28.50 33.53
CA GLU A 75 -15.35 -29.84 33.16
C GLU A 75 -14.95 -30.68 34.38
N ALA A 76 -14.17 -30.13 35.32
CA ALA A 76 -13.83 -30.84 36.56
C ALA A 76 -15.10 -31.27 37.32
N ARG A 77 -16.12 -30.41 37.36
CA ARG A 77 -17.43 -30.73 37.95
C ARG A 77 -18.19 -31.80 37.15
N ARG A 78 -18.15 -31.77 35.82
CA ARG A 78 -18.71 -32.82 34.94
C ARG A 78 -18.03 -34.17 35.21
N ARG A 79 -16.69 -34.20 35.25
CA ARG A 79 -15.88 -35.40 35.51
C ARG A 79 -16.07 -35.96 36.92
N ALA A 80 -16.26 -35.10 37.92
CA ALA A 80 -16.58 -35.50 39.29
C ALA A 80 -17.98 -36.15 39.40
N LEU A 81 -19.00 -35.60 38.72
CA LEU A 81 -20.33 -36.21 38.65
C LEU A 81 -20.31 -37.54 37.91
N PHE A 82 -19.54 -37.65 36.82
CA PHE A 82 -19.39 -38.91 36.08
C PHE A 82 -18.68 -39.97 36.93
N ARG A 83 -17.62 -39.61 37.66
CA ARG A 83 -16.92 -40.50 38.61
C ARG A 83 -17.82 -40.96 39.76
N LYS A 84 -18.75 -40.12 40.24
CA LYS A 84 -19.77 -40.55 41.22
C LYS A 84 -20.70 -41.62 40.64
N ARG A 85 -21.33 -41.35 39.49
CA ARG A 85 -22.21 -42.32 38.81
C ARG A 85 -21.51 -43.65 38.49
N ALA A 86 -20.27 -43.60 38.02
CA ALA A 86 -19.48 -44.80 37.78
C ALA A 86 -19.18 -45.57 39.08
N LYS A 87 -18.93 -44.89 40.20
CA LYS A 87 -18.76 -45.55 41.51
C LYS A 87 -20.09 -46.13 42.04
N GLU A 88 -21.20 -45.45 41.79
CA GLU A 88 -22.56 -45.91 42.14
C GLU A 88 -22.96 -47.15 41.32
N GLN A 89 -22.52 -47.26 40.06
CA GLN A 89 -22.70 -48.45 39.22
C GLN A 89 -21.72 -49.60 39.52
N MET A 90 -20.53 -49.30 40.04
CA MET A 90 -19.50 -50.29 40.38
C MET A 90 -19.61 -50.84 41.81
N GLN A 91 -20.62 -50.44 42.58
CA GLN A 91 -20.94 -51.08 43.86
C GLN A 91 -21.93 -52.23 43.61
N PRO A 92 -21.69 -53.45 44.15
CA PRO A 92 -22.66 -54.54 44.08
C PRO A 92 -23.93 -54.11 44.84
N ARG A 93 -24.98 -53.81 44.09
CA ARG A 93 -26.23 -53.26 44.63
C ARG A 93 -27.05 -54.37 45.24
N THR A 94 -27.16 -54.37 46.57
CA THR A 94 -28.21 -55.14 47.28
C THR A 94 -29.57 -54.79 46.66
N PRO A 95 -30.45 -55.76 46.37
CA PRO A 95 -31.77 -55.47 45.83
C PRO A 95 -32.56 -54.53 46.75
N GLU A 96 -33.48 -53.78 46.16
CA GLU A 96 -34.26 -52.78 46.90
C GLU A 96 -35.28 -53.47 47.85
N PRO A 97 -35.62 -52.85 49.00
CA PRO A 97 -36.58 -53.44 49.92
C PRO A 97 -37.96 -53.62 49.29
N VAL A 98 -38.57 -54.78 49.53
CA VAL A 98 -39.97 -55.02 49.16
C VAL A 98 -40.87 -54.03 49.91
N GLU A 99 -41.84 -53.44 49.21
CA GLU A 99 -42.70 -52.39 49.75
C GLU A 99 -43.34 -52.80 51.10
N GLY A 100 -43.24 -51.90 52.08
CA GLY A 100 -43.69 -52.15 53.46
C GLY A 100 -42.66 -52.85 54.37
N ARG A 101 -41.41 -53.06 53.93
CA ARG A 101 -40.31 -53.58 54.78
C ARG A 101 -39.05 -52.72 54.68
N GLU A 102 -38.32 -52.58 55.78
CA GLU A 102 -37.02 -51.91 55.84
C GLU A 102 -35.89 -52.95 55.97
N HIS A 103 -34.74 -52.69 55.34
CA HIS A 103 -33.56 -53.56 55.44
C HIS A 103 -32.73 -53.22 56.69
N VAL A 104 -32.78 -54.11 57.68
CA VAL A 104 -31.94 -54.07 58.88
C VAL A 104 -30.62 -54.80 58.60
N HIS A 105 -29.49 -54.25 59.06
CA HIS A 105 -28.19 -54.89 58.92
C HIS A 105 -28.02 -55.99 59.97
N VAL A 106 -28.05 -57.25 59.53
CA VAL A 106 -27.82 -58.43 60.37
C VAL A 106 -26.32 -58.68 60.48
N GLN A 107 -25.83 -59.11 61.65
CA GLN A 107 -24.44 -59.53 61.81
C GLN A 107 -24.20 -60.84 61.03
N THR A 108 -23.56 -60.73 59.87
CA THR A 108 -23.15 -61.87 59.03
C THR A 108 -21.66 -62.21 59.19
N GLU A 109 -21.05 -61.80 60.30
CA GLU A 109 -19.69 -62.17 60.68
C GLU A 109 -19.68 -63.58 61.29
N LEU A 110 -18.60 -64.34 61.08
CA LEU A 110 -18.54 -65.76 61.44
C LEU A 110 -18.35 -65.96 62.96
N TYR A 111 -19.46 -65.99 63.70
CA TYR A 111 -19.48 -66.19 65.15
C TYR A 111 -19.34 -67.67 65.57
N LEU A 112 -18.33 -68.37 65.03
CA LEU A 112 -18.01 -69.76 65.39
C LEU A 112 -16.59 -69.85 65.94
N GLU A 113 -16.47 -70.14 67.23
CA GLU A 113 -15.18 -70.47 67.85
C GLU A 113 -14.80 -71.92 67.55
N GLU A 114 -13.57 -72.12 67.09
CA GLU A 114 -13.01 -73.44 66.74
C GLU A 114 -12.55 -74.16 68.02
N ILE A 115 -13.35 -75.12 68.50
CA ILE A 115 -12.99 -75.96 69.66
C ILE A 115 -11.88 -76.93 69.23
N ARG A 116 -10.68 -76.76 69.81
CA ARG A 116 -9.46 -77.49 69.42
C ARG A 116 -9.14 -78.73 70.25
N ASP A 117 -9.88 -79.00 71.32
CA ASP A 117 -9.70 -80.22 72.11
C ASP A 117 -10.18 -81.45 71.34
N ARG A 118 -9.33 -82.49 71.29
CA ARG A 118 -9.73 -83.80 70.78
C ARG A 118 -10.49 -84.55 71.87
N ILE A 119 -11.66 -85.08 71.51
CA ILE A 119 -12.41 -86.00 72.35
C ILE A 119 -11.58 -87.28 72.53
N VAL A 120 -11.55 -87.84 73.74
CA VAL A 120 -10.85 -89.10 74.01
C VAL A 120 -11.66 -90.26 73.42
N GLU A 121 -11.11 -90.88 72.38
CA GLU A 121 -11.59 -92.14 71.82
C GLU A 121 -11.26 -93.27 72.81
N VAL A 122 -12.19 -94.21 73.00
CA VAL A 122 -12.04 -95.35 73.92
C VAL A 122 -12.27 -96.63 73.14
N ASP A 123 -11.20 -97.38 72.89
CA ASP A 123 -11.27 -98.68 72.23
C ASP A 123 -11.98 -99.71 73.10
N VAL A 124 -12.88 -100.48 72.49
CA VAL A 124 -13.62 -101.57 73.14
C VAL A 124 -13.34 -102.87 72.38
N GLU A 125 -12.37 -103.63 72.87
CA GLU A 125 -12.01 -104.92 72.29
C GLU A 125 -13.10 -105.97 72.58
N CYS A 126 -13.58 -106.65 71.54
CA CYS A 126 -14.50 -107.79 71.66
C CYS A 126 -13.85 -109.05 71.09
N GLN A 127 -13.61 -110.03 71.96
CA GLN A 127 -13.05 -111.33 71.59
C GLN A 127 -14.10 -112.18 70.87
N THR A 128 -13.88 -112.49 69.59
CA THR A 128 -14.67 -113.48 68.82
C THR A 128 -13.78 -114.48 68.10
N ASP A 129 -14.32 -115.67 67.88
CA ASP A 129 -13.58 -116.91 67.61
C ASP A 129 -12.93 -117.01 66.22
N ALA A 130 -12.00 -117.96 66.06
CA ALA A 130 -11.28 -118.20 64.83
C ALA A 130 -12.21 -118.74 63.72
N PHE A 131 -12.53 -117.89 62.74
CA PHE A 131 -13.38 -118.24 61.60
C PHE A 131 -12.80 -119.40 60.79
N LEU A 132 -13.58 -120.48 60.67
CA LEU A 132 -13.41 -121.48 59.61
C LEU A 132 -14.07 -120.96 58.32
N ASP A 133 -13.42 -121.17 57.17
CA ASP A 133 -13.92 -120.71 55.87
C ASP A 133 -15.27 -121.34 55.51
N ARG A 134 -16.33 -120.59 55.76
CA ARG A 134 -17.69 -120.88 55.30
C ARG A 134 -17.73 -120.69 53.79
N PRO A 135 -18.13 -121.69 52.97
CA PRO A 135 -18.25 -121.52 51.53
C PRO A 135 -19.20 -120.34 51.22
N PRO A 136 -18.93 -119.56 50.16
CA PRO A 136 -19.71 -118.38 49.83
C PRO A 136 -21.18 -118.78 49.67
N THR A 137 -22.07 -118.04 50.35
CA THR A 137 -23.50 -118.37 50.34
C THR A 137 -24.02 -118.10 48.92
N PRO A 138 -24.74 -119.04 48.27
CA PRO A 138 -25.24 -118.82 46.93
C PRO A 138 -26.13 -117.58 46.91
N LEU A 139 -25.91 -116.70 45.93
CA LEU A 139 -26.66 -115.45 45.80
C LEU A 139 -28.15 -115.77 45.63
N PHE A 140 -28.95 -115.37 46.62
CA PHE A 140 -30.40 -115.47 46.53
C PHE A 140 -30.90 -114.41 45.53
N ILE A 141 -31.17 -114.86 44.30
CA ILE A 141 -31.86 -114.07 43.28
C ILE A 141 -33.36 -114.31 43.48
N PRO A 142 -34.15 -113.30 43.90
CA PRO A 142 -35.60 -113.45 44.01
C PRO A 142 -36.20 -113.70 42.62
N ALA A 143 -37.19 -114.59 42.53
CA ALA A 143 -37.98 -114.71 41.31
C ALA A 143 -38.73 -113.39 41.06
N LYS A 144 -38.57 -112.80 39.86
CA LYS A 144 -39.28 -111.59 39.44
C LYS A 144 -40.78 -111.78 39.63
N THR A 145 -41.36 -111.07 40.59
CA THR A 145 -42.77 -111.15 40.97
C THR A 145 -43.44 -109.80 40.74
N GLY A 146 -43.55 -109.44 39.46
CA GLY A 146 -44.20 -108.23 38.96
C GLY A 146 -44.53 -108.38 37.48
N ARG A 147 -45.29 -107.43 36.93
CA ARG A 147 -45.36 -107.24 35.48
C ARG A 147 -44.31 -106.20 35.11
N ASP A 148 -43.28 -106.62 34.37
CA ASP A 148 -42.40 -105.67 33.70
C ASP A 148 -43.23 -104.87 32.68
N VAL A 149 -43.11 -103.54 32.71
CA VAL A 149 -43.73 -102.60 31.77
C VAL A 149 -42.69 -101.58 31.40
N ASP A 150 -42.42 -101.44 30.11
CA ASP A 150 -41.59 -100.39 29.54
C ASP A 150 -42.42 -99.12 29.25
N THR A 151 -41.77 -97.97 29.41
CA THR A 151 -42.32 -96.65 29.08
C THR A 151 -41.26 -95.90 28.28
N GLN A 152 -41.36 -96.00 26.96
CA GLN A 152 -40.55 -95.26 26.03
C GLN A 152 -41.29 -93.98 25.64
N ILE A 153 -40.55 -92.88 25.49
CA ILE A 153 -41.05 -91.62 24.92
C ILE A 153 -40.64 -91.61 23.44
N GLU A 154 -41.58 -91.38 22.55
CA GLU A 154 -41.35 -91.43 21.09
C GLU A 154 -40.88 -90.08 20.52
N GLU A 155 -40.24 -90.12 19.34
CA GLU A 155 -39.73 -88.92 18.68
C GLU A 155 -40.86 -87.92 18.36
N GLY A 156 -40.85 -86.78 19.07
CA GLY A 156 -41.82 -85.70 18.94
C GLY A 156 -42.88 -85.63 20.04
N GLU A 157 -42.98 -86.62 20.94
CA GLU A 157 -44.00 -86.65 22.00
C GLU A 157 -43.89 -85.50 23.02
N LEU A 158 -42.68 -84.98 23.23
CA LEU A 158 -42.38 -83.85 24.13
C LEU A 158 -42.14 -82.50 23.41
N PHE A 159 -42.44 -82.39 22.10
CA PHE A 159 -42.13 -81.19 21.34
C PHE A 159 -43.17 -80.08 21.55
N ASP A 160 -42.78 -79.00 22.23
CA ASP A 160 -43.56 -77.77 22.33
C ASP A 160 -43.06 -76.73 21.31
N PHE A 161 -43.83 -76.57 20.22
CA PHE A 161 -43.53 -75.59 19.16
C PHE A 161 -43.38 -74.17 19.70
N ASP A 162 -44.21 -73.77 20.67
CA ASP A 162 -44.20 -72.41 21.19
C ASP A 162 -42.95 -72.12 22.00
N ILE A 163 -42.23 -73.13 22.53
CA ILE A 163 -40.93 -72.97 23.19
C ILE A 163 -39.81 -72.97 22.15
N GLU A 164 -39.72 -74.03 21.33
CA GLU A 164 -38.61 -74.26 20.40
C GLU A 164 -38.52 -73.25 19.25
N VAL A 165 -39.64 -72.62 18.85
CA VAL A 165 -39.63 -71.58 17.80
C VAL A 165 -39.08 -70.23 18.30
N LYS A 166 -39.09 -69.95 19.61
CA LYS A 166 -38.65 -68.67 20.19
C LYS A 166 -37.20 -68.29 19.82
N PRO A 167 -36.16 -69.13 20.03
CA PRO A 167 -34.79 -68.79 19.65
C PRO A 167 -34.62 -68.59 18.14
N MET A 168 -35.38 -69.30 17.30
CA MET A 168 -35.35 -69.08 15.85
C MET A 168 -35.92 -67.71 15.47
N LEU A 169 -37.06 -67.33 16.06
CA LEU A 169 -37.68 -66.02 15.82
C LEU A 169 -36.83 -64.87 16.39
N GLU A 170 -36.22 -65.05 17.57
CA GLU A 170 -35.33 -64.04 18.17
C GLU A 170 -34.12 -63.76 17.27
N VAL A 171 -33.46 -64.80 16.75
CA VAL A 171 -32.34 -64.65 15.80
C VAL A 171 -32.79 -64.04 14.48
N LEU A 172 -33.92 -64.46 13.91
CA LEU A 172 -34.44 -63.92 12.65
C LEU A 172 -34.81 -62.44 12.79
N ILE A 173 -35.63 -62.08 13.79
CA ILE A 173 -36.06 -60.70 14.04
C ILE A 173 -34.86 -59.83 14.39
N GLY A 174 -33.95 -60.30 15.25
CA GLY A 174 -32.73 -59.59 15.60
C GLY A 174 -31.86 -59.30 14.39
N LYS A 175 -31.60 -60.30 13.53
CA LYS A 175 -30.76 -60.13 12.33
C LYS A 175 -31.43 -59.24 11.28
N THR A 176 -32.76 -59.34 11.09
CA THR A 176 -33.50 -58.45 10.16
C THR A 176 -33.46 -57.01 10.64
N ILE A 177 -33.69 -56.74 11.94
CA ILE A 177 -33.62 -55.38 12.49
C ILE A 177 -32.19 -54.83 12.38
N GLU A 178 -31.18 -55.60 12.80
CA GLU A 178 -29.77 -55.21 12.72
C GLU A 178 -29.36 -54.87 11.27
N GLN A 179 -29.70 -55.71 10.30
CA GLN A 179 -29.41 -55.46 8.89
C GLN A 179 -30.12 -54.20 8.39
N SER A 180 -31.42 -54.06 8.65
CA SER A 180 -32.19 -52.87 8.20
C SER A 180 -31.67 -51.56 8.81
N LEU A 181 -31.14 -51.59 10.04
CA LEU A 181 -30.55 -50.42 10.69
C LEU A 181 -29.21 -50.05 10.04
N LEU A 182 -28.37 -51.03 9.72
CA LEU A 182 -27.10 -50.80 9.01
C LEU A 182 -27.34 -50.24 7.60
N GLU A 183 -28.26 -50.84 6.83
CA GLU A 183 -28.62 -50.39 5.49
C GLU A 183 -29.11 -48.94 5.49
N VAL A 184 -30.01 -48.57 6.41
CA VAL A 184 -30.52 -47.18 6.53
C VAL A 184 -29.42 -46.19 6.97
N MET A 185 -28.50 -46.60 7.85
CA MET A 185 -27.36 -45.76 8.23
C MET A 185 -26.38 -45.54 7.06
N GLU A 186 -26.07 -46.57 6.29
CA GLU A 186 -25.24 -46.46 5.08
C GLU A 186 -25.91 -45.58 4.01
N GLU A 187 -27.23 -45.68 3.82
CA GLU A 187 -27.97 -44.79 2.92
C GLU A 187 -27.92 -43.32 3.38
N GLU A 188 -28.09 -43.04 4.68
CA GLU A 188 -28.02 -41.67 5.22
C GLU A 188 -26.60 -41.09 5.09
N GLU A 189 -25.56 -41.86 5.41
CA GLU A 189 -24.16 -41.42 5.23
C GLU A 189 -23.84 -41.15 3.76
N LEU A 190 -24.26 -42.03 2.84
CA LEU A 190 -24.09 -41.81 1.40
C LEU A 190 -24.88 -40.60 0.89
N ALA A 191 -26.09 -40.37 1.40
CA ALA A 191 -26.89 -39.19 1.05
C ALA A 191 -26.21 -37.89 1.52
N ASN A 192 -25.69 -37.86 2.75
CA ASN A 192 -24.96 -36.73 3.32
C ASN A 192 -23.65 -36.46 2.54
N LEU A 193 -22.85 -37.48 2.23
CA LEU A 193 -21.65 -37.34 1.40
C LEU A 193 -21.98 -36.78 0.00
N ARG A 194 -23.04 -37.27 -0.66
CA ARG A 194 -23.52 -36.76 -1.95
C ARG A 194 -24.09 -35.33 -1.86
N ALA A 195 -24.59 -34.90 -0.70
CA ALA A 195 -25.00 -33.52 -0.47
C ALA A 195 -23.78 -32.60 -0.32
N HIS A 196 -22.81 -32.98 0.50
CA HIS A 196 -21.55 -32.22 0.67
C HIS A 196 -20.75 -32.10 -0.63
N GLN A 197 -20.65 -33.16 -1.43
CA GLN A 197 -19.96 -33.13 -2.74
C GLN A 197 -20.63 -32.16 -3.72
N ARG A 198 -21.97 -32.12 -3.76
CA ARG A 198 -22.71 -31.16 -4.60
C ARG A 198 -22.52 -29.72 -4.14
N ALA A 199 -22.70 -29.44 -2.85
CA ALA A 199 -22.49 -28.10 -2.30
C ALA A 199 -21.06 -27.58 -2.52
N TYR A 200 -20.05 -28.45 -2.40
CA TYR A 200 -18.66 -28.11 -2.71
C TYR A 200 -18.45 -27.87 -4.22
N GLY A 201 -19.06 -28.67 -5.08
CA GLY A 201 -19.02 -28.47 -6.54
C GLY A 201 -19.70 -27.17 -6.97
N GLU A 202 -20.85 -26.84 -6.40
CA GLU A 202 -21.58 -25.59 -6.62
C GLU A 202 -20.75 -24.37 -6.19
N LEU A 203 -20.17 -24.40 -4.99
CA LEU A 203 -19.27 -23.35 -4.49
C LEU A 203 -18.04 -23.18 -5.41
N ARG A 204 -17.32 -24.27 -5.72
CA ARG A 204 -16.12 -24.24 -6.56
C ARG A 204 -16.41 -23.74 -7.98
N ASN A 205 -17.59 -24.04 -8.53
CA ASN A 205 -18.02 -23.53 -9.83
C ASN A 205 -18.33 -22.02 -9.79
N ALA A 206 -18.91 -21.52 -8.69
CA ALA A 206 -19.14 -20.10 -8.48
C ALA A 206 -17.82 -19.33 -8.29
N GLU A 207 -16.89 -19.84 -7.47
CA GLU A 207 -15.54 -19.30 -7.29
C GLU A 207 -14.78 -19.21 -8.62
N LEU A 208 -14.80 -20.28 -9.42
CA LEU A 208 -14.14 -20.32 -10.73
C LEU A 208 -14.75 -19.31 -11.72
N ALA A 209 -16.08 -19.13 -11.72
CA ALA A 209 -16.74 -18.13 -12.54
C ALA A 209 -16.44 -16.68 -12.07
N GLU A 210 -16.27 -16.44 -10.77
CA GLU A 210 -15.83 -15.15 -10.26
C GLU A 210 -14.37 -14.85 -10.62
N VAL A 211 -13.46 -15.83 -10.48
CA VAL A 211 -12.05 -15.67 -10.88
C VAL A 211 -11.94 -15.31 -12.37
N GLN A 212 -12.63 -16.04 -13.27
CA GLN A 212 -12.65 -15.72 -14.69
C GLN A 212 -13.19 -14.30 -14.98
N ARG A 213 -14.24 -13.88 -14.26
CA ARG A 213 -14.81 -12.53 -14.36
C ARG A 213 -13.80 -11.44 -13.94
N LEU A 214 -12.96 -11.72 -12.94
CA LEU A 214 -11.91 -10.81 -12.46
C LEU A 214 -10.69 -10.80 -13.40
N GLU A 215 -10.22 -11.96 -13.86
CA GLU A 215 -9.16 -12.09 -14.87
C GLU A 215 -9.49 -11.32 -16.16
N GLU A 216 -10.73 -11.41 -16.65
CA GLU A 216 -11.18 -10.61 -17.79
C GLU A 216 -11.18 -9.10 -17.53
N GLN A 217 -11.49 -8.66 -16.31
CA GLN A 217 -11.48 -7.23 -15.94
C GLN A 217 -10.05 -6.71 -15.80
N GLU A 218 -9.17 -7.47 -15.12
CA GLU A 218 -7.75 -7.14 -14.99
C GLU A 218 -7.07 -7.10 -16.35
N ARG A 219 -7.35 -8.06 -17.24
CA ARG A 219 -6.83 -8.04 -18.61
C ARG A 219 -7.23 -6.78 -19.35
N ARG A 220 -8.52 -6.40 -19.33
CA ARG A 220 -9.01 -5.16 -19.99
C ARG A 220 -8.36 -3.90 -19.40
N TYR A 221 -8.21 -3.86 -18.07
CA TYR A 221 -7.56 -2.74 -17.37
C TYR A 221 -6.07 -2.64 -17.70
N SER A 222 -5.36 -3.77 -17.75
CA SER A 222 -3.96 -3.85 -18.15
C SER A 222 -3.76 -3.42 -19.61
N GLU A 223 -4.60 -3.91 -20.52
CA GLU A 223 -4.59 -3.48 -21.93
C GLU A 223 -4.86 -1.97 -22.11
N GLU A 224 -5.68 -1.33 -21.25
CA GLU A 224 -5.79 0.14 -21.27
C GLU A 224 -4.58 0.81 -20.62
N LYS A 225 -4.12 0.35 -19.45
CA LYS A 225 -2.96 0.87 -18.71
C LYS A 225 -1.71 0.92 -19.59
N GLU A 226 -1.44 -0.13 -20.37
CA GLU A 226 -0.35 -0.14 -21.35
C GLU A 226 -0.53 0.89 -22.48
N ARG A 227 -1.75 1.03 -23.03
CA ARG A 227 -2.05 2.02 -24.08
C ARG A 227 -1.84 3.44 -23.55
N ARG A 228 -2.24 3.73 -22.31
CA ARG A 228 -2.02 5.01 -21.62
C ARG A 228 -0.53 5.26 -21.35
N LYS A 229 0.21 4.24 -20.86
CA LYS A 229 1.68 4.32 -20.64
C LYS A 229 2.38 4.67 -21.96
N ARG A 230 2.05 3.98 -23.05
CA ARG A 230 2.59 4.25 -24.41
C ARG A 230 2.29 5.67 -24.88
N GLN A 231 1.06 6.15 -24.70
CA GLN A 231 0.67 7.52 -25.05
C GLN A 231 1.42 8.59 -24.23
N ARG A 232 1.57 8.44 -22.90
CA ARG A 232 2.35 9.39 -22.08
C ARG A 232 3.83 9.39 -22.51
N MET A 233 4.42 8.22 -22.78
CA MET A 233 5.79 8.10 -23.30
C MET A 233 5.99 8.78 -24.66
N GLU A 234 5.10 8.56 -25.63
CA GLU A 234 5.17 9.21 -26.95
C GLU A 234 5.02 10.74 -26.87
N MET A 235 4.17 11.24 -25.96
CA MET A 235 4.03 12.69 -25.74
C MET A 235 5.26 13.26 -25.03
N LEU A 236 5.81 12.58 -24.04
CA LEU A 236 7.00 13.01 -23.30
C LEU A 236 8.26 13.02 -24.17
N GLN A 237 8.40 12.07 -25.11
CA GLN A 237 9.44 12.11 -26.15
C GLN A 237 9.30 13.35 -27.04
N LYS A 238 8.09 13.62 -27.56
CA LYS A 238 7.81 14.80 -28.39
C LYS A 238 8.02 16.11 -27.62
N GLN A 239 7.68 16.15 -26.33
CA GLN A 239 7.95 17.29 -25.46
C GLN A 239 9.45 17.54 -25.33
N LYS A 240 10.26 16.53 -24.97
CA LYS A 240 11.73 16.64 -24.90
C LYS A 240 12.34 17.11 -26.23
N GLU A 241 11.92 16.53 -27.35
CA GLU A 241 12.30 17.01 -28.68
C GLU A 241 11.96 18.49 -28.91
N THR A 242 10.79 18.96 -28.46
CA THR A 242 10.40 20.37 -28.63
C THR A 242 11.14 21.32 -27.69
N THR A 243 11.38 20.94 -26.43
CA THR A 243 12.14 21.78 -25.49
C THR A 243 13.61 21.89 -25.91
N GLU A 244 14.22 20.80 -26.39
CA GLU A 244 15.55 20.82 -27.01
C GLU A 244 15.61 21.75 -28.23
N LYS A 245 14.64 21.65 -29.15
CA LYS A 245 14.57 22.52 -30.35
C LYS A 245 14.35 24.00 -30.00
N ILE A 246 13.55 24.29 -28.97
CA ILE A 246 13.35 25.65 -28.44
C ILE A 246 14.61 26.18 -27.76
N ALA A 247 15.27 25.37 -26.93
CA ALA A 247 16.52 25.74 -26.25
C ALA A 247 17.66 25.99 -27.25
N ALA A 248 17.83 25.12 -28.25
CA ALA A 248 18.81 25.28 -29.32
C ALA A 248 18.54 26.56 -30.14
N ARG A 249 17.27 26.84 -30.46
CA ARG A 249 16.88 28.11 -31.12
C ARG A 249 17.20 29.32 -30.24
N ALA A 250 16.83 29.31 -28.97
CA ALA A 250 17.06 30.43 -28.05
C ALA A 250 18.56 30.69 -27.83
N PHE A 251 19.35 29.62 -27.69
CA PHE A 251 20.81 29.68 -27.63
C PHE A 251 21.40 30.28 -28.91
N ALA A 252 21.00 29.79 -30.08
CA ALA A 252 21.47 30.31 -31.37
C ALA A 252 21.08 31.79 -31.56
N GLN A 253 19.85 32.19 -31.22
CA GLN A 253 19.41 33.58 -31.30
C GLN A 253 20.24 34.50 -30.41
N ARG A 254 20.54 34.10 -29.16
CA ARG A 254 21.41 34.86 -28.26
C ARG A 254 22.85 34.92 -28.76
N TYR A 255 23.41 33.78 -29.17
CA TYR A 255 24.79 33.70 -29.67
C TYR A 255 24.98 34.55 -30.93
N LEU A 256 24.04 34.55 -31.88
CA LEU A 256 24.09 35.40 -33.06
C LEU A 256 23.91 36.89 -32.71
N ALA A 257 23.06 37.23 -31.72
CA ALA A 257 22.86 38.61 -31.30
C ALA A 257 24.13 39.25 -30.71
N ASP A 258 24.94 38.47 -29.99
CA ASP A 258 26.24 38.91 -29.46
C ASP A 258 27.36 38.84 -30.52
N LEU A 259 27.38 37.79 -31.35
CA LEU A 259 28.43 37.54 -32.34
C LEU A 259 28.37 38.52 -33.54
N ILE A 260 27.17 38.84 -34.04
CA ILE A 260 27.03 39.67 -35.25
C ILE A 260 27.64 41.07 -35.03
N PRO A 261 27.28 41.86 -33.99
CA PRO A 261 27.92 43.15 -33.72
C PRO A 261 29.42 43.02 -33.48
N SER A 262 29.87 41.97 -32.78
CA SER A 262 31.29 41.72 -32.55
C SER A 262 32.07 41.53 -33.85
N VAL A 263 31.60 40.67 -34.76
CA VAL A 263 32.23 40.42 -36.06
C VAL A 263 32.18 41.65 -36.97
N PHE A 264 31.05 42.36 -37.01
CA PHE A 264 30.94 43.60 -37.79
C PHE A 264 31.88 44.71 -37.29
N ASN A 265 32.04 44.86 -35.97
CA ASN A 265 33.02 45.80 -35.40
C ASN A 265 34.46 45.39 -35.74
N ASN A 266 34.82 44.11 -35.57
CA ASN A 266 36.15 43.60 -35.93
C ASN A 266 36.48 43.82 -37.43
N LEU A 267 35.51 43.60 -38.34
CA LEU A 267 35.70 43.89 -39.77
C LEU A 267 35.78 45.39 -40.10
N ARG A 268 35.19 46.24 -39.25
CA ARG A 268 35.30 47.70 -39.39
C ARG A 268 36.65 48.21 -38.89
N GLU A 269 37.09 47.71 -37.74
CA GLU A 269 38.41 47.99 -37.14
C GLU A 269 39.56 47.46 -38.01
N SER A 270 39.36 46.34 -38.72
CA SER A 270 40.34 45.83 -39.71
C SER A 270 40.30 46.54 -41.07
N GLY A 271 39.47 47.56 -41.25
CA GLY A 271 39.37 48.36 -42.48
C GLY A 271 38.72 47.66 -43.66
N TYR A 272 38.01 46.54 -43.46
CA TYR A 272 37.32 45.83 -44.54
C TYR A 272 36.07 46.59 -45.03
N PHE A 273 35.42 47.33 -44.14
CA PHE A 273 34.36 48.29 -44.48
C PHE A 273 34.95 49.69 -44.68
N TYR A 274 35.20 50.07 -45.93
CA TYR A 274 35.60 51.42 -46.34
C TYR A 274 34.44 52.18 -47.00
N ASP A 275 34.45 53.50 -46.95
CA ASP A 275 33.59 54.31 -47.81
C ASP A 275 34.18 54.30 -49.25
N PRO A 276 33.40 53.99 -50.30
CA PRO A 276 33.89 54.05 -51.67
C PRO A 276 34.37 55.46 -52.05
N ILE A 277 33.72 56.52 -51.55
CA ILE A 277 34.10 57.91 -51.88
C ILE A 277 35.48 58.25 -51.29
N GLU A 278 35.76 57.83 -50.06
CA GLU A 278 37.09 57.99 -49.45
C GLU A 278 38.15 57.19 -50.23
N ARG A 279 37.84 55.95 -50.63
CA ARG A 279 38.73 55.09 -51.42
C ARG A 279 39.03 55.66 -52.82
N ASP A 280 38.03 56.16 -53.52
CA ASP A 280 38.16 56.76 -54.85
C ASP A 280 38.95 58.09 -54.76
N ILE A 281 38.75 58.87 -53.69
CA ILE A 281 39.58 60.05 -53.41
C ILE A 281 41.04 59.67 -53.16
N GLU A 282 41.31 58.65 -52.34
CA GLU A 282 42.67 58.17 -52.06
C GLU A 282 43.38 57.61 -53.30
N THR A 283 42.66 56.90 -54.19
CA THR A 283 43.28 56.11 -55.27
C THR A 283 43.22 56.73 -56.66
N GLU A 284 42.25 57.61 -56.94
CA GLU A 284 42.14 58.29 -58.23
C GLU A 284 42.41 59.81 -58.10
N PHE A 285 41.69 60.49 -57.19
CA PHE A 285 41.76 61.96 -57.11
C PHE A 285 43.10 62.48 -56.57
N LEU A 286 43.62 61.93 -55.45
CA LEU A 286 44.88 62.40 -54.88
C LEU A 286 46.08 62.18 -55.83
N PRO A 287 46.26 61.01 -56.49
CA PRO A 287 47.30 60.85 -57.50
C PRO A 287 47.16 61.82 -58.68
N TRP A 288 45.94 61.99 -59.23
CA TRP A 288 45.68 62.92 -60.33
C TRP A 288 46.01 64.38 -59.93
N LEU A 289 45.59 64.82 -58.75
CA LEU A 289 45.88 66.15 -58.22
C LEU A 289 47.38 66.36 -58.04
N MET A 290 48.10 65.36 -57.54
CA MET A 290 49.57 65.42 -57.40
C MET A 290 50.26 65.54 -58.76
N THR A 291 49.80 64.82 -59.79
CA THR A 291 50.37 64.94 -61.15
C THR A 291 50.09 66.28 -61.82
N GLU A 292 48.90 66.87 -61.65
CA GLU A 292 48.62 68.21 -62.20
C GLU A 292 49.39 69.30 -61.44
N VAL A 293 49.59 69.13 -60.12
CA VAL A 293 50.46 70.01 -59.32
C VAL A 293 51.94 69.87 -59.74
N GLU A 294 52.40 68.66 -60.05
CA GLU A 294 53.75 68.41 -60.58
C GLU A 294 53.92 69.03 -61.97
N GLU A 295 53.00 68.79 -62.91
CA GLU A 295 52.98 69.47 -64.21
C GLU A 295 52.95 71.01 -64.06
N ALA A 296 52.13 71.55 -63.17
CA ALA A 296 52.07 72.99 -62.89
C ALA A 296 53.37 73.54 -62.26
N LEU A 297 54.14 72.70 -61.56
CA LEU A 297 55.45 73.03 -61.03
C LEU A 297 56.52 72.95 -62.13
N GLU A 298 56.51 71.92 -62.97
CA GLU A 298 57.38 71.80 -64.15
C GLU A 298 57.20 72.99 -65.10
N LYS A 299 55.95 73.34 -65.44
CA LYS A 299 55.61 74.52 -66.25
C LYS A 299 56.20 75.81 -65.65
N LYS A 300 56.23 75.95 -64.31
CA LYS A 300 56.87 77.08 -63.60
C LYS A 300 58.40 76.99 -63.57
N VAL A 301 58.99 75.80 -63.43
CA VAL A 301 60.45 75.59 -63.48
C VAL A 301 60.98 75.87 -64.88
N LEU A 302 60.31 75.37 -65.92
CA LEU A 302 60.62 75.67 -67.32
C LEU A 302 60.46 77.18 -67.62
N GLY A 303 59.40 77.81 -67.10
CA GLY A 303 59.24 79.26 -67.20
C GLY A 303 60.40 80.04 -66.57
N ARG A 304 60.92 79.58 -65.42
CA ARG A 304 62.10 80.15 -64.77
C ARG A 304 63.39 79.90 -65.56
N THR A 305 63.68 78.67 -65.99
CA THR A 305 64.91 78.39 -66.74
C THR A 305 64.93 79.08 -68.11
N VAL A 306 63.79 79.23 -68.78
CA VAL A 306 63.66 80.04 -70.00
C VAL A 306 63.89 81.52 -69.69
N LEU A 307 63.32 82.06 -68.60
CA LEU A 307 63.55 83.44 -68.18
C LEU A 307 65.02 83.71 -67.81
N ASP A 308 65.66 82.81 -67.06
CA ASP A 308 67.08 82.90 -66.71
C ASP A 308 67.97 82.82 -67.96
N SER A 309 67.62 81.97 -68.94
CA SER A 309 68.31 81.91 -70.23
C SER A 309 68.15 83.22 -71.01
N LEU A 310 66.95 83.82 -71.01
CA LEU A 310 66.68 85.11 -71.63
C LEU A 310 67.49 86.23 -70.97
N ILE A 311 67.49 86.29 -69.63
CA ILE A 311 68.32 87.24 -68.86
C ILE A 311 69.80 87.09 -69.24
N CYS A 312 70.33 85.87 -69.26
CA CYS A 312 71.71 85.60 -69.70
C CYS A 312 71.97 86.08 -71.14
N THR A 313 71.07 85.84 -72.11
CA THR A 313 71.26 86.35 -73.49
C THR A 313 71.13 87.86 -73.60
N VAL A 314 70.30 88.51 -72.78
CA VAL A 314 70.15 89.97 -72.76
C VAL A 314 71.35 90.64 -72.10
N VAL A 315 71.89 90.06 -71.02
CA VAL A 315 73.15 90.49 -70.40
C VAL A 315 74.30 90.32 -71.38
N GLY A 316 74.41 89.19 -72.07
CA GLY A 316 75.40 88.97 -73.14
C GLY A 316 75.30 90.01 -74.26
N LYS A 317 74.10 90.21 -74.84
CA LYS A 317 73.87 91.24 -75.87
C LYS A 317 74.15 92.66 -75.40
N ARG A 318 73.91 92.98 -74.12
CA ARG A 318 74.28 94.28 -73.53
C ARG A 318 75.79 94.42 -73.31
N LEU A 319 76.49 93.34 -72.97
CA LEU A 319 77.95 93.31 -72.91
C LEU A 319 78.57 93.50 -74.31
N ASP A 320 78.00 92.86 -75.34
CA ASP A 320 78.38 93.04 -76.74
C ASP A 320 78.10 94.47 -77.25
N ALA A 321 76.97 95.07 -76.87
CA ALA A 321 76.62 96.45 -77.24
C ALA A 321 77.51 97.47 -76.53
N PHE A 322 77.75 97.30 -75.22
CA PHE A 322 78.69 98.13 -74.45
C PHE A 322 80.13 98.02 -74.98
N SER A 323 80.49 96.88 -75.57
CA SER A 323 81.77 96.68 -76.28
C SER A 323 81.82 97.32 -77.67
N ARG A 324 80.74 97.96 -78.15
CA ARG A 324 80.63 98.61 -79.47
C ARG A 324 80.31 100.10 -79.39
N GLU A 325 79.57 100.55 -78.40
CA GLU A 325 79.10 101.94 -78.27
C GLU A 325 80.12 102.88 -77.59
N GLN A 326 81.31 102.99 -78.18
CA GLN A 326 82.19 104.13 -77.89
C GLN A 326 81.82 105.33 -78.79
N LEU A 327 81.16 106.33 -78.18
CA LEU A 327 81.01 107.72 -78.67
C LEU A 327 79.91 107.94 -79.77
N PRO A 328 79.31 109.16 -79.92
CA PRO A 328 78.05 109.44 -79.18
C PRO A 328 76.96 110.32 -79.87
N GLY A 329 75.76 110.36 -79.28
CA GLY A 329 74.76 111.44 -79.43
C GLY A 329 73.77 111.32 -80.61
N GLN A 330 72.62 112.03 -80.64
CA GLN A 330 71.99 112.99 -79.69
C GLN A 330 70.44 112.97 -79.82
N THR A 331 69.71 113.44 -78.79
CA THR A 331 68.39 114.15 -78.80
C THR A 331 67.13 113.48 -79.46
N GLU A 332 65.84 113.75 -79.12
CA GLU A 332 65.20 114.66 -78.14
C GLU A 332 63.73 114.26 -77.73
N ILE A 333 63.37 114.51 -76.45
CA ILE A 333 62.07 114.98 -75.84
C ILE A 333 60.66 114.48 -76.31
N ARG A 334 59.89 113.87 -75.37
CA ARG A 334 58.55 114.24 -74.75
C ARG A 334 57.91 112.97 -74.13
N ALA A 335 57.51 112.79 -72.86
CA ALA A 335 56.72 113.60 -71.89
C ALA A 335 55.25 113.77 -72.33
N GLU A 336 54.23 113.74 -71.45
CA GLU A 336 54.09 113.67 -69.96
C GLU A 336 53.33 112.35 -69.51
N GLU A 337 52.73 112.04 -68.33
CA GLU A 337 52.51 112.62 -66.96
C GLU A 337 52.31 111.48 -65.87
N LEU A 338 51.47 111.62 -64.80
CA LEU A 338 51.34 110.69 -63.64
C LEU A 338 49.94 110.70 -62.93
N VAL A 339 49.41 109.54 -62.44
CA VAL A 339 48.27 109.45 -61.47
C VAL A 339 48.39 108.24 -60.52
N THR A 340 47.98 108.41 -59.25
CA THR A 340 47.82 107.37 -58.21
C THR A 340 46.39 107.34 -57.66
N THR A 341 45.88 106.17 -57.24
CA THR A 341 44.66 106.08 -56.40
C THR A 341 44.76 104.94 -55.38
N ASP A 342 44.64 105.26 -54.09
CA ASP A 342 44.30 104.33 -53.02
C ASP A 342 42.83 103.84 -53.12
N ALA A 343 42.53 102.67 -52.54
CA ALA A 343 41.38 102.49 -51.62
C ALA A 343 41.31 101.05 -51.07
N ALA A 344 41.44 100.89 -49.76
CA ALA A 344 40.77 99.82 -49.01
C ALA A 344 39.40 100.36 -48.53
N PRO A 345 38.47 99.51 -47.99
CA PRO A 345 38.63 99.08 -46.60
C PRO A 345 38.03 97.71 -46.20
N GLU A 346 38.62 97.14 -45.15
CA GLU A 346 38.00 96.23 -44.15
C GLU A 346 37.01 97.03 -43.25
N PRO A 347 35.97 96.41 -42.63
CA PRO A 347 36.19 95.98 -41.24
C PRO A 347 35.36 94.78 -40.71
N ALA A 348 36.09 93.83 -40.11
CA ALA A 348 35.90 93.18 -38.81
C ALA A 348 34.77 93.63 -37.83
N GLY A 349 34.31 92.67 -37.01
CA GLY A 349 33.53 92.88 -35.76
C GLY A 349 32.49 91.76 -35.49
N LEU A 350 32.84 90.61 -34.90
CA LEU A 350 32.99 90.34 -33.45
C LEU A 350 31.75 90.59 -32.58
N THR A 351 31.18 89.51 -32.02
CA THR A 351 30.86 89.40 -30.57
C THR A 351 30.59 87.94 -30.18
N GLU A 352 30.94 87.58 -28.95
CA GLU A 352 30.55 86.33 -28.29
C GLU A 352 29.27 86.61 -27.46
N ASP A 353 28.41 85.60 -27.21
CA ASP A 353 28.16 85.16 -25.81
C ASP A 353 27.37 83.85 -25.63
N THR A 354 27.74 83.23 -24.52
CA THR A 354 27.35 82.01 -23.80
C THR A 354 25.84 81.85 -23.47
N ASN A 355 25.28 80.63 -23.59
CA ASN A 355 24.71 79.84 -22.44
C ASN A 355 23.94 78.55 -22.80
N GLN A 356 23.90 77.63 -21.80
CA GLN A 356 22.95 76.52 -21.60
C GLN A 356 22.27 76.72 -20.22
N PRO A 357 21.48 75.80 -19.60
CA PRO A 357 20.77 74.58 -20.04
C PRO A 357 19.27 74.54 -19.60
N ALA A 358 18.63 73.34 -19.62
CA ALA A 358 17.48 72.91 -18.77
C ALA A 358 16.07 73.52 -19.04
N GLU A 359 14.91 72.86 -18.78
CA GLU A 359 14.60 71.46 -18.38
C GLU A 359 13.11 71.05 -18.62
N GLN A 360 12.87 69.72 -18.77
CA GLN A 360 11.68 68.92 -18.37
C GLN A 360 10.25 69.04 -19.00
N LYS A 361 9.57 67.86 -18.95
CA LYS A 361 8.12 67.52 -19.02
C LYS A 361 7.47 67.43 -20.42
N GLU A 362 7.12 66.24 -20.92
CA GLU A 362 6.07 65.27 -20.51
C GLU A 362 4.63 65.66 -20.92
N VAL A 363 4.03 64.85 -21.81
CA VAL A 363 2.79 64.09 -21.57
C VAL A 363 2.69 62.99 -22.65
N THR A 364 2.10 61.85 -22.31
CA THR A 364 1.98 60.65 -23.16
C THR A 364 0.53 60.42 -23.60
N GLU A 365 0.31 60.02 -24.85
CA GLU A 365 -0.84 59.20 -25.24
C GLU A 365 -0.39 57.97 -26.07
N GLN A 366 -1.22 56.94 -26.09
CA GLN A 366 -0.88 55.57 -26.53
C GLN A 366 -1.48 55.24 -27.91
N PRO A 367 -1.08 54.10 -28.49
CA PRO A 367 -2.12 53.16 -28.90
C PRO A 367 -1.99 51.77 -28.27
N LEU A 368 -3.14 51.10 -28.18
CA LEU A 368 -3.34 49.76 -27.63
C LEU A 368 -2.64 48.68 -28.47
N VAL A 369 -2.01 47.71 -27.79
CA VAL A 369 -1.62 46.40 -28.37
C VAL A 369 -2.17 45.31 -27.46
N GLU A 370 -2.79 44.28 -28.04
CA GLU A 370 -3.45 43.21 -27.30
C GLU A 370 -2.43 42.28 -26.61
N GLU A 371 -2.63 42.05 -25.31
CA GLU A 371 -1.76 41.20 -24.49
C GLU A 371 -2.04 39.71 -24.78
N GLN A 372 -1.29 39.13 -25.71
CA GLN A 372 -1.28 37.67 -25.86
C GLN A 372 -0.61 37.02 -24.65
N VAL A 373 -1.43 36.53 -23.72
CA VAL A 373 -1.01 35.82 -22.52
C VAL A 373 -0.31 34.51 -22.92
N VAL A 374 1.03 34.56 -23.04
CA VAL A 374 1.87 33.37 -23.15
C VAL A 374 1.83 32.66 -21.79
N PRO A 375 1.34 31.41 -21.69
CA PRO A 375 1.32 30.70 -20.42
C PRO A 375 2.76 30.44 -19.97
N ARG A 376 3.13 31.01 -18.82
CA ARG A 376 4.43 30.81 -18.18
C ARG A 376 4.51 29.37 -17.66
N ILE A 377 4.97 28.45 -18.51
CA ILE A 377 5.24 27.06 -18.13
C ILE A 377 6.29 27.08 -17.01
N SER A 378 5.88 26.64 -15.83
CA SER A 378 6.76 26.58 -14.65
C SER A 378 7.76 25.44 -14.82
N LEU A 379 9.05 25.76 -14.93
CA LEU A 379 10.19 24.81 -14.93
C LEU A 379 10.38 24.05 -13.60
N GLN A 380 9.29 23.83 -12.85
CA GLN A 380 9.19 23.04 -11.63
C GLN A 380 8.24 21.83 -11.81
N SER A 381 7.45 21.78 -12.89
CA SER A 381 6.69 20.57 -13.25
C SER A 381 7.56 19.51 -13.92
N GLU A 382 8.61 19.89 -14.67
CA GLU A 382 9.44 18.94 -15.41
C GLU A 382 10.28 18.02 -14.50
N GLU A 383 10.62 18.45 -13.27
CA GLU A 383 11.27 17.59 -12.27
C GLU A 383 10.27 16.64 -11.60
N SER A 384 9.01 17.06 -11.40
CA SER A 384 7.98 16.22 -10.78
C SER A 384 7.40 15.18 -11.74
N ASP A 385 7.17 15.53 -13.01
CA ASP A 385 6.81 14.57 -14.08
C ASP A 385 7.91 13.51 -14.31
N GLN A 386 9.19 13.84 -14.02
CA GLN A 386 10.29 12.87 -14.09
C GLN A 386 10.38 11.99 -12.84
N ALA A 387 10.21 12.56 -11.64
CA ALA A 387 10.13 11.78 -10.40
C ALA A 387 8.96 10.78 -10.40
N GLU A 388 7.76 11.19 -10.83
CA GLU A 388 6.60 10.28 -11.02
C GLU A 388 6.94 9.10 -11.95
N MET A 389 7.79 9.33 -12.97
CA MET A 389 8.14 8.30 -13.95
C MET A 389 9.23 7.35 -13.43
N GLU A 390 10.15 7.81 -12.58
CA GLU A 390 11.13 6.94 -11.93
C GLU A 390 10.49 6.09 -10.82
N ASP A 391 9.59 6.66 -10.00
CA ASP A 391 8.82 5.91 -9.00
C ASP A 391 7.93 4.83 -9.65
N PHE A 392 7.28 5.15 -10.77
CA PHE A 392 6.49 4.15 -11.51
C PHE A 392 7.33 3.06 -12.20
N LEU A 393 8.64 3.27 -12.35
CA LEU A 393 9.58 2.26 -12.87
C LEU A 393 10.26 1.45 -11.76
N SER A 394 10.34 1.97 -10.53
CA SER A 394 10.86 1.25 -9.36
C SER A 394 9.82 0.27 -8.79
N GLU A 395 8.55 0.67 -8.67
CA GLU A 395 7.44 -0.25 -8.32
C GLU A 395 7.40 -1.47 -9.28
N GLU A 396 7.65 -1.23 -10.56
CA GLU A 396 7.62 -2.26 -11.62
C GLU A 396 8.82 -3.23 -11.57
N GLN A 397 9.82 -2.96 -10.71
CA GLN A 397 10.93 -3.86 -10.37
C GLN A 397 10.67 -4.60 -9.04
N GLU A 398 10.19 -3.92 -8.00
CA GLU A 398 9.89 -4.57 -6.71
C GLU A 398 8.83 -5.66 -6.85
N GLY A 399 7.75 -5.40 -7.59
CA GLY A 399 6.69 -6.38 -7.85
C GLY A 399 7.17 -7.64 -8.59
N LYS A 400 8.24 -7.54 -9.38
CA LYS A 400 8.86 -8.70 -10.07
C LYS A 400 9.82 -9.49 -9.18
N SER A 401 10.23 -8.94 -8.03
CA SER A 401 11.07 -9.66 -7.06
C SER A 401 10.25 -10.57 -6.12
N SER A 402 9.01 -10.18 -5.80
CA SER A 402 8.14 -10.90 -4.85
C SER A 402 7.34 -12.05 -5.48
N HIS A 403 7.74 -12.54 -6.65
CA HIS A 403 7.09 -13.64 -7.40
C HIS A 403 8.13 -14.63 -7.96
N LYS A 404 9.13 -14.98 -7.13
CA LYS A 404 10.24 -15.87 -7.50
C LYS A 404 10.69 -16.76 -6.35
#